data_AF-A0A932M6T8-F1
#
_entry.id   AF-A0A932M6T8-F1
#
_cell.length_a   1.000
_cell.length_b   1.000
_cell.length_c   1.000
_cell.angle_alpha   90.00
_cell.angle_beta   90.00
_cell.angle_gamma   90.00
#
_symmetry.space_group_name_H-M   'P 1'
#
loop_
_entity.id
_entity.type
_entity.pdbx_description
1 polymer ?
#
loop_
_entity_poly.entity_id
_entity_poly.type
_entity_poly.pdbx_seq_one_letter_code
_entity_poly.pdbx_strand_id
1 'polypeptide(L)'
;MSAAGTLKRLAAAVFGGAGDSPIPQGLASLPSLITAQKTIAQIRKVMDERSRLFALRDQELEKLDSLGRRASELDAARVEALTEHRVSADSAAGEKAGGLLKQVAEIRQEMNDADAVAARLDKRAKELDIEIEPLKRMYQGDLGLFLCEVYGRLSEHYEKHAREAGEAVVTIAALHRVMMRYQTGNSNGWDGSLQLPSIVPGQGNTIPPLFAAGSSNFSRAASERMEEIIEQMRAAGFIWKFD
;
A
#
# COMPACT_ATOMS: atom_id res chain seq x y z
N MET A 1 -0.55 10.80 9.34
CA MET A 1 -1.45 9.61 9.31
C MET A 1 -0.59 8.36 9.10
N SER A 2 -0.73 7.32 9.93
CA SER A 2 0.11 6.13 9.79
C SER A 2 -0.41 5.21 8.67
N ALA A 3 0.48 4.75 7.78
CA ALA A 3 0.19 3.78 6.72
C ALA A 3 -0.43 2.45 7.23
N ALA A 4 -0.16 2.07 8.48
CA ALA A 4 -0.85 0.95 9.13
C ALA A 4 -2.34 1.26 9.37
N GLY A 5 -2.64 2.52 9.72
CA GLY A 5 -3.99 3.05 9.77
C GLY A 5 -4.63 3.13 8.38
N THR A 6 -3.86 3.46 7.33
CA THR A 6 -4.36 3.49 5.95
C THR A 6 -4.67 2.09 5.42
N LEU A 7 -3.84 1.07 5.69
CA LEU A 7 -4.13 -0.31 5.28
C LEU A 7 -5.31 -0.91 6.05
N LYS A 8 -5.41 -0.66 7.36
CA LYS A 8 -6.60 -1.03 8.14
C LYS A 8 -7.86 -0.31 7.64
N ARG A 9 -7.75 0.96 7.25
CA ARG A 9 -8.87 1.72 6.67
C ARG A 9 -9.19 1.29 5.24
N LEU A 10 -8.21 0.88 4.44
CA LEU A 10 -8.45 0.34 3.10
C LEU A 10 -9.19 -1.00 3.21
N ALA A 11 -8.76 -1.87 4.13
CA ALA A 11 -9.50 -3.07 4.47
C ALA A 11 -10.91 -2.72 5.02
N ALA A 12 -11.05 -1.74 5.90
CA ALA A 12 -12.37 -1.37 6.42
C ALA A 12 -13.28 -0.68 5.38
N ALA A 13 -12.73 0.14 4.48
CA ALA A 13 -13.46 0.93 3.49
C ALA A 13 -13.83 0.11 2.24
N VAL A 14 -13.02 -0.88 1.88
CA VAL A 14 -13.38 -1.84 0.82
C VAL A 14 -14.41 -2.86 1.34
N PHE A 15 -14.47 -3.12 2.66
CA PHE A 15 -15.21 -4.26 3.20
C PHE A 15 -16.27 -3.94 4.29
N GLY A 16 -16.66 -2.68 4.50
CA GLY A 16 -17.54 -2.28 5.62
C GLY A 16 -18.71 -1.36 5.27
N GLY A 17 -19.89 -1.95 5.05
CA GLY A 17 -21.22 -1.35 5.21
C GLY A 17 -22.12 -2.31 6.02
N ALA A 18 -23.05 -1.76 6.82
CA ALA A 18 -23.68 -2.34 8.01
C ALA A 18 -24.71 -3.49 7.84
N GLY A 19 -24.55 -4.42 6.90
CA GLY A 19 -25.40 -5.61 6.80
C GLY A 19 -24.55 -6.84 6.55
N ASP A 20 -24.64 -7.86 7.43
CA ASP A 20 -24.02 -9.19 7.35
C ASP A 20 -22.90 -9.32 6.31
N SER A 21 -21.82 -8.57 6.54
CA SER A 21 -20.78 -8.40 5.51
C SER A 21 -19.97 -9.70 5.40
N PRO A 22 -19.79 -10.27 4.19
CA PRO A 22 -19.12 -11.53 3.97
C PRO A 22 -17.60 -11.33 3.98
N ILE A 23 -17.07 -10.86 5.10
CA ILE A 23 -15.63 -10.73 5.26
C ILE A 23 -15.09 -12.12 5.56
N PRO A 24 -14.13 -12.66 4.77
CA PRO A 24 -13.37 -13.82 5.22
C PRO A 24 -12.63 -13.41 6.50
N GLN A 25 -13.04 -13.95 7.64
CA GLN A 25 -12.39 -13.68 8.92
C GLN A 25 -10.87 -13.97 8.80
N GLY A 26 -10.04 -13.18 9.49
CA GLY A 26 -8.58 -13.41 9.55
C GLY A 26 -7.72 -12.72 8.48
N LEU A 27 -8.21 -11.71 7.77
CA LEU A 27 -7.36 -10.87 6.89
C LEU A 27 -6.26 -10.13 7.67
N ALA A 28 -6.56 -9.70 8.90
CA ALA A 28 -5.60 -9.02 9.77
C ALA A 28 -4.44 -9.93 10.24
N SER A 29 -4.61 -11.25 10.15
CA SER A 29 -3.61 -12.26 10.51
C SER A 29 -2.89 -12.85 9.30
N LEU A 30 -3.09 -12.32 8.09
CA LEU A 30 -2.38 -12.80 6.91
C LEU A 30 -0.87 -12.58 7.08
N PRO A 31 -0.03 -13.60 6.82
CA PRO A 31 1.42 -13.48 6.94
C PRO A 31 1.99 -12.36 6.06
N SER A 32 1.46 -12.21 4.84
CA SER A 32 1.81 -11.13 3.89
C SER A 32 1.61 -9.73 4.49
N LEU A 33 0.49 -9.51 5.18
CA LEU A 33 0.19 -8.25 5.86
C LEU A 33 1.10 -8.01 7.08
N ILE A 34 1.40 -9.04 7.86
CA ILE A 34 2.30 -8.95 9.01
C ILE A 34 3.72 -8.58 8.55
N THR A 35 4.20 -9.23 7.48
CA THR A 35 5.51 -8.93 6.90
C THR A 35 5.53 -7.51 6.33
N ALA A 36 4.53 -7.10 5.54
CA ALA A 36 4.41 -5.73 5.03
C ALA A 36 4.42 -4.67 6.15
N GLN A 37 3.76 -4.95 7.28
CA GLN A 37 3.76 -4.07 8.46
C GLN A 37 5.13 -3.98 9.14
N LYS A 38 5.89 -5.06 9.18
CA LYS A 38 7.28 -5.04 9.68
C LYS A 38 8.18 -4.25 8.74
N THR A 39 8.09 -4.51 7.43
CA THR A 39 8.89 -3.83 6.40
C THR A 39 8.63 -2.32 6.41
N ILE A 40 7.38 -1.88 6.52
CA ILE A 40 7.07 -0.44 6.58
C ILE A 40 7.54 0.22 7.88
N ALA A 41 7.54 -0.50 9.00
CA ALA A 41 8.11 0.00 10.25
C ALA A 41 9.62 0.17 10.16
N GLN A 42 10.31 -0.76 9.49
CA GLN A 42 11.75 -0.65 9.21
C GLN A 42 12.05 0.53 8.27
N ILE A 43 11.31 0.68 7.17
CA ILE A 43 11.45 1.83 6.26
C ILE A 43 11.33 3.15 7.03
N ARG A 44 10.32 3.28 7.91
CA ARG A 44 10.17 4.49 8.73
C ARG A 44 11.36 4.74 9.63
N LYS A 45 11.84 3.72 10.34
CA LYS A 45 13.00 3.86 11.21
C LYS A 45 14.22 4.39 10.44
N VAL A 46 14.46 3.86 9.23
CA VAL A 46 15.55 4.29 8.36
C VAL A 46 15.32 5.73 7.85
N MET A 47 14.10 6.08 7.45
CA MET A 47 13.74 7.44 7.01
C MET A 47 13.83 8.48 8.13
N ASP A 48 13.44 8.12 9.35
CA ASP A 48 13.50 8.99 10.53
C ASP A 48 14.97 9.26 10.90
N GLU A 49 15.81 8.22 10.91
CA GLU A 49 17.25 8.39 11.17
C GLU A 49 17.93 9.20 10.06
N ARG A 50 17.58 8.96 8.79
CA ARG A 50 18.06 9.77 7.66
C ARG A 50 17.70 11.25 7.84
N SER A 51 16.45 11.54 8.22
CA SER A 51 15.98 12.90 8.43
C SER A 51 16.71 13.57 9.61
N ARG A 52 16.97 12.81 10.67
CA ARG A 52 17.78 13.25 11.81
C ARG A 52 19.22 13.59 11.39
N LEU A 53 19.85 12.75 10.57
CA LEU A 53 21.22 13.00 10.09
C LEU A 53 21.30 14.27 9.21
N PHE A 54 20.30 14.53 8.37
CA PHE A 54 20.24 15.79 7.61
C PHE A 54 20.06 16.99 8.52
N ALA A 55 19.19 16.91 9.53
CA ALA A 55 19.04 17.99 10.50
C ALA A 55 20.35 18.29 11.26
N LEU A 56 21.09 17.26 11.67
CA LEU A 56 22.40 17.42 12.29
C LEU A 56 23.44 18.01 11.33
N ARG A 57 23.42 17.58 10.06
CA ARG A 57 24.30 18.14 9.03
C ARG A 57 24.03 19.64 8.85
N ASP A 58 22.76 20.02 8.77
CA ASP A 58 22.36 21.41 8.57
C ASP A 58 22.79 22.28 9.77
N GLN A 59 22.72 21.75 10.99
CA GLN A 59 23.28 22.43 12.18
C GLN A 59 24.79 22.64 12.10
N GLU A 60 25.55 21.64 11.62
CA GLU A 60 27.01 21.78 11.43
C GLU A 60 27.35 22.77 10.31
N LEU A 61 26.53 22.84 9.25
CA LEU A 61 26.68 23.84 8.18
C LEU A 61 26.36 25.27 8.67
N GLU A 62 25.32 25.44 9.49
CA GLU A 62 25.03 26.73 10.12
C GLU A 62 26.17 27.16 11.07
N LYS A 63 26.74 26.20 11.80
CA LYS A 63 27.93 26.43 12.64
C LYS A 63 29.12 26.85 11.79
N LEU A 64 29.39 26.17 10.68
CA LEU A 64 30.44 26.54 9.72
C LEU A 64 30.29 27.97 9.21
N ASP A 65 29.08 28.36 8.81
CA ASP A 65 28.79 29.72 8.36
C ASP A 65 29.05 30.75 9.47
N SER A 66 28.66 30.44 10.71
CA SER A 66 28.90 31.31 11.86
C SER A 66 30.40 31.46 12.17
N LEU A 67 31.16 30.37 12.12
CA LEU A 67 32.61 30.36 12.34
C LEU A 67 33.33 31.12 11.21
N GLY A 68 32.88 30.96 9.96
CA GLY A 68 33.43 31.69 8.80
C GLY A 68 33.26 33.21 8.92
N ARG A 69 32.11 33.68 9.39
CA ARG A 69 31.89 35.11 9.69
C ARG A 69 32.82 35.59 10.80
N ARG A 70 32.90 34.85 11.90
CA ARG A 70 33.77 35.20 13.04
C ARG A 70 35.26 35.21 12.67
N ALA A 71 35.71 34.25 11.85
CA ALA A 71 37.08 34.23 11.33
C ALA A 71 37.37 35.49 10.48
N SER A 72 36.41 35.89 9.64
CA SER A 72 36.53 37.09 8.80
C SER A 72 36.59 38.37 9.63
N GLU A 73 35.79 38.48 10.70
CA GLU A 73 35.81 39.60 11.65
C GLU A 73 37.16 39.69 12.39
N LEU A 74 37.69 38.57 12.87
CA LEU A 74 38.99 38.54 13.53
C LEU A 74 40.15 38.85 12.58
N ASP A 75 40.10 38.35 11.34
CA ASP A 75 41.10 38.68 10.32
C ASP A 75 41.04 40.18 9.95
N ALA A 76 39.85 40.79 9.89
CA ALA A 76 39.70 42.24 9.69
C ALA A 76 40.31 43.04 10.86
N ALA A 77 39.98 42.68 12.11
CA ALA A 77 40.55 43.31 13.31
C ALA A 77 42.08 43.14 13.38
N ARG A 78 42.60 42.02 12.89
CA ARG A 78 44.04 41.75 12.80
C ARG A 78 44.70 42.67 11.77
N VAL A 79 44.09 42.86 10.60
CA VAL A 79 44.60 43.78 9.57
C VAL A 79 44.63 45.22 10.09
N GLU A 80 43.60 45.66 10.82
CA GLU A 80 43.59 46.97 11.48
C GLU A 80 44.74 47.11 12.49
N ALA A 81 44.91 46.14 13.38
CA ALA A 81 46.01 46.16 14.38
C ALA A 81 47.40 46.14 13.72
N LEU A 82 47.59 45.41 12.62
CA LEU A 82 48.83 45.43 11.83
C LEU A 82 49.05 46.79 11.14
N THR A 83 47.98 47.43 10.69
CA THR A 83 48.04 48.75 10.06
C THR A 83 48.42 49.80 11.09
N GLU A 84 47.81 49.77 12.26
CA GLU A 84 48.16 50.64 13.40
C GLU A 84 49.63 50.45 13.81
N HIS A 85 50.08 49.21 14.01
CA HIS A 85 51.48 48.90 14.32
C HIS A 85 52.46 49.48 13.28
N ARG A 86 52.11 49.42 11.99
CA ARG A 86 52.96 49.96 10.90
C ARG A 86 52.98 51.48 10.86
N VAL A 87 51.90 52.14 11.24
CA VAL A 87 51.78 53.60 11.19
C VAL A 87 52.36 54.26 12.44
N SER A 88 52.09 53.73 13.62
CA SER A 88 52.49 54.33 14.91
C SER A 88 53.75 53.72 15.52
N ALA A 89 54.25 52.60 14.98
CA ALA A 89 55.30 51.78 15.58
C ALA A 89 54.97 51.29 17.01
N ASP A 90 53.69 51.27 17.40
CA ASP A 90 53.24 50.81 18.71
C ASP A 90 53.35 49.28 18.83
N SER A 91 54.18 48.78 19.75
CA SER A 91 54.38 47.33 19.93
C SER A 91 53.13 46.63 20.47
N ALA A 92 52.25 47.33 21.19
CA ALA A 92 51.01 46.76 21.72
C ALA A 92 50.05 46.33 20.58
N ALA A 93 50.00 47.13 19.50
CA ALA A 93 49.22 46.79 18.30
C ALA A 93 49.78 45.54 17.59
N GLY A 94 51.11 45.36 17.59
CA GLY A 94 51.77 44.15 17.06
C GLY A 94 51.45 42.89 17.86
N GLU A 95 51.46 42.97 19.20
CA GLU A 95 51.07 41.86 20.08
C GLU A 95 49.59 41.49 19.91
N LYS A 96 48.70 42.48 19.80
CA LYS A 96 47.27 42.29 19.53
C LYS A 96 47.06 41.54 18.21
N ALA A 97 47.75 41.94 17.13
CA ALA A 97 47.68 41.25 15.85
C ALA A 97 48.17 39.79 15.93
N GLY A 98 49.22 39.51 16.72
CA GLY A 98 49.71 38.16 16.98
C GLY A 98 48.72 37.29 17.76
N GLY A 99 48.03 37.87 18.75
CA GLY A 99 46.94 37.20 19.48
C GLY A 99 45.75 36.84 18.59
N LEU A 100 45.31 37.78 17.74
CA LEU A 100 44.21 37.58 16.79
C LEU A 100 44.55 36.49 15.76
N LEU A 101 45.80 36.41 15.29
CA LEU A 101 46.23 35.35 14.38
C LEU A 101 46.05 33.95 14.98
N LYS A 102 46.36 33.78 16.28
CA LYS A 102 46.16 32.50 16.97
C LYS A 102 44.67 32.13 17.05
N GLN A 103 43.82 33.09 17.39
CA GLN A 103 42.36 32.87 17.44
C GLN A 103 41.79 32.52 16.07
N VAL A 104 42.25 33.17 14.99
CA VAL A 104 41.85 32.80 13.62
C VAL A 104 42.28 31.36 13.28
N ALA A 105 43.49 30.94 13.69
CA ALA A 105 43.96 29.58 13.46
C ALA A 105 43.10 28.54 14.22
N GLU A 106 42.72 28.83 15.46
CA GLU A 106 41.80 28.00 16.26
C GLU A 106 40.43 27.87 15.58
N ILE A 107 39.83 28.99 15.16
CA ILE A 107 38.53 28.97 14.45
C ILE A 107 38.61 28.19 13.14
N ARG A 108 39.70 28.34 12.37
CA ARG A 108 39.89 27.56 11.13
C ARG A 108 39.97 26.06 11.41
N GLN A 109 40.56 25.65 12.53
CA GLN A 109 40.56 24.25 12.93
C GLN A 109 39.14 23.77 13.28
N GLU A 110 38.38 24.56 14.04
CA GLU A 110 36.96 24.25 14.35
C GLU A 110 36.10 24.16 13.08
N MET A 111 36.37 25.00 12.07
CA MET A 111 35.71 24.90 10.76
C MET A 111 36.05 23.59 10.06
N ASN A 112 37.33 23.21 9.99
CA ASN A 112 37.73 21.94 9.38
C ASN A 112 37.06 20.74 10.07
N ASP A 113 36.94 20.79 11.40
CA ASP A 113 36.30 19.73 12.18
C ASP A 113 34.78 19.67 11.90
N ALA A 114 34.10 20.81 11.86
CA ALA A 114 32.67 20.89 11.53
C ALA A 114 32.38 20.40 10.09
N ASP A 115 33.21 20.76 9.11
CA ASP A 115 33.10 20.28 7.73
C ASP A 115 33.30 18.76 7.64
N ALA A 116 34.30 18.23 8.35
CA ALA A 116 34.54 16.79 8.42
C ALA A 116 33.35 16.04 9.05
N VAL A 117 32.71 16.60 10.07
CA VAL A 117 31.49 16.04 10.68
C VAL A 117 30.32 16.09 9.68
N ALA A 118 30.08 17.23 9.05
CA ALA A 118 29.01 17.40 8.06
C ALA A 118 29.15 16.40 6.89
N ALA A 119 30.37 16.22 6.38
CA ALA A 119 30.67 15.26 5.31
C ALA A 119 30.41 13.79 5.75
N ARG A 120 30.74 13.43 7.00
CA ARG A 120 30.43 12.10 7.55
C ARG A 120 28.93 11.88 7.70
N LEU A 121 28.19 12.88 8.17
CA LEU A 121 26.72 12.83 8.29
C LEU A 121 26.06 12.66 6.92
N ASP A 122 26.50 13.42 5.92
CA ASP A 122 26.00 13.33 4.54
C ASP A 122 26.28 11.95 3.91
N LYS A 123 27.50 11.42 4.11
CA LYS A 123 27.85 10.07 3.67
C LYS A 123 26.94 9.02 4.31
N ARG A 124 26.73 9.09 5.63
CA ARG A 124 25.85 8.13 6.32
C ARG A 124 24.40 8.25 5.86
N ALA A 125 23.90 9.46 5.62
CA ALA A 125 22.56 9.67 5.09
C ALA A 125 22.39 9.04 3.68
N LYS A 126 23.41 9.14 2.82
CA LYS A 126 23.43 8.49 1.50
C LYS A 126 23.49 6.96 1.59
N GLU A 127 24.20 6.41 2.57
CA GLU A 127 24.18 4.96 2.83
C GLU A 127 22.78 4.49 3.22
N LEU A 128 22.05 5.26 4.05
CA LEU A 128 20.66 4.95 4.38
C LEU A 128 19.74 5.03 3.16
N ASP A 129 19.99 5.93 2.20
CA ASP A 129 19.24 5.97 0.93
C ASP A 129 19.37 4.66 0.13
N ILE A 130 20.55 4.04 0.15
CA ILE A 130 20.80 2.74 -0.48
C ILE A 130 20.06 1.62 0.30
N GLU A 131 19.98 1.71 1.63
CA GLU A 131 19.25 0.74 2.47
C GLU A 131 17.72 0.80 2.27
N ILE A 132 17.16 1.96 1.91
CA ILE A 132 15.70 2.14 1.73
C ILE A 132 15.16 1.40 0.50
N GLU A 133 15.91 1.38 -0.60
CA GLU A 133 15.45 0.82 -1.88
C GLU A 133 15.10 -0.69 -1.82
N PRO A 134 15.94 -1.60 -1.27
CA PRO A 134 15.55 -2.99 -1.13
C PRO A 134 14.35 -3.18 -0.20
N LEU A 135 14.22 -2.38 0.87
CA LEU A 135 13.07 -2.43 1.76
C LEU A 135 11.77 -2.02 1.03
N LYS A 136 11.82 -1.02 0.16
CA LYS A 136 10.68 -0.62 -0.69
C LYS A 136 10.25 -1.76 -1.61
N ARG A 137 11.20 -2.44 -2.25
CA ARG A 137 10.90 -3.58 -3.14
C ARG A 137 10.30 -4.75 -2.37
N MET A 138 10.84 -5.07 -1.18
CA MET A 138 10.26 -6.07 -0.29
C MET A 138 8.81 -5.71 0.08
N TYR A 139 8.56 -4.47 0.49
CA TYR A 139 7.22 -4.00 0.83
C TYR A 139 6.24 -4.10 -0.35
N GLN A 140 6.68 -3.74 -1.56
CA GLN A 140 5.86 -3.89 -2.77
C GLN A 140 5.55 -5.35 -3.08
N GLY A 141 6.51 -6.25 -2.90
CA GLY A 141 6.32 -7.69 -3.02
C GLY A 141 5.30 -8.23 -2.01
N ASP A 142 5.46 -7.89 -0.73
CA ASP A 142 4.54 -8.28 0.35
C ASP A 142 3.12 -7.76 0.10
N LEU A 143 3.00 -6.52 -0.39
CA LEU A 143 1.72 -5.92 -0.76
C LEU A 143 1.08 -6.65 -1.94
N GLY A 144 1.85 -7.01 -2.96
CA GLY A 144 1.38 -7.82 -4.09
C GLY A 144 0.82 -9.16 -3.62
N LEU A 145 1.54 -9.88 -2.75
CA LEU A 145 1.09 -11.14 -2.17
C LEU A 145 -0.20 -10.98 -1.37
N PHE A 146 -0.27 -9.94 -0.52
CA PHE A 146 -1.48 -9.64 0.24
C PHE A 146 -2.70 -9.39 -0.67
N LEU A 147 -2.52 -8.60 -1.73
CA LEU A 147 -3.60 -8.33 -2.69
C LEU A 147 -4.05 -9.60 -3.43
N CYS A 148 -3.10 -10.46 -3.83
CA CYS A 148 -3.43 -11.75 -4.43
C CYS A 148 -4.22 -12.65 -3.47
N GLU A 149 -3.85 -12.71 -2.19
CA GLU A 149 -4.58 -13.49 -1.18
C GLU A 149 -6.00 -12.96 -0.94
N VAL A 150 -6.14 -11.63 -0.81
CA VAL A 150 -7.46 -10.99 -0.67
C VAL A 150 -8.32 -11.27 -1.89
N TYR A 151 -7.77 -11.09 -3.09
CA TYR A 151 -8.46 -11.37 -4.33
C TYR A 151 -8.87 -12.84 -4.44
N GLY A 152 -7.98 -13.78 -4.09
CA GLY A 152 -8.27 -15.22 -4.11
C GLY A 152 -9.46 -15.57 -3.22
N ARG A 153 -9.47 -15.08 -1.97
CA ARG A 153 -10.59 -15.29 -1.04
C ARG A 153 -11.90 -14.67 -1.53
N LEU A 154 -11.85 -13.48 -2.11
CA LEU A 154 -13.03 -12.84 -2.68
C LEU A 154 -13.53 -13.61 -3.92
N SER A 155 -12.62 -14.15 -4.72
CA SER A 155 -12.95 -14.96 -5.89
C SER A 155 -13.60 -16.28 -5.47
N GLU A 156 -13.07 -16.99 -4.47
CA GLU A 156 -13.69 -18.18 -3.89
C GLU A 156 -15.08 -17.89 -3.33
N HIS A 157 -15.22 -16.79 -2.59
CA HIS A 157 -16.50 -16.36 -2.06
C HIS A 157 -17.50 -16.05 -3.17
N TYR A 158 -17.06 -15.31 -4.19
CA TYR A 158 -17.84 -15.00 -5.38
C TYR A 158 -18.26 -16.28 -6.11
N GLU A 159 -17.34 -17.20 -6.37
CA GLU A 159 -17.62 -18.48 -7.05
C GLU A 159 -18.64 -19.32 -6.29
N LYS A 160 -18.54 -19.37 -4.96
CA LYS A 160 -19.53 -20.04 -4.11
C LYS A 160 -20.93 -19.46 -4.32
N HIS A 161 -21.07 -18.13 -4.23
CA HIS A 161 -22.37 -17.48 -4.35
C HIS A 161 -22.89 -17.48 -5.80
N ALA A 162 -21.99 -17.39 -6.77
CA ALA A 162 -22.34 -17.46 -8.17
C ALA A 162 -22.81 -18.87 -8.57
N ARG A 163 -22.27 -19.91 -7.91
CA ARG A 163 -22.81 -21.27 -8.00
C ARG A 163 -24.19 -21.38 -7.37
N GLU A 164 -24.39 -20.89 -6.15
CA GLU A 164 -25.72 -20.88 -5.49
C GLU A 164 -26.76 -20.13 -6.33
N ALA A 165 -26.39 -18.98 -6.88
CA ALA A 165 -27.22 -18.23 -7.82
C ALA A 165 -27.51 -19.03 -9.11
N GLY A 166 -26.50 -19.71 -9.65
CA GLY A 166 -26.66 -20.62 -10.79
C GLY A 166 -27.64 -21.76 -10.52
N GLU A 167 -27.53 -22.41 -9.36
CA GLU A 167 -28.44 -23.47 -8.92
C GLU A 167 -29.88 -22.95 -8.74
N ALA A 168 -30.04 -21.75 -8.17
CA ALA A 168 -31.34 -21.08 -8.07
C ALA A 168 -31.93 -20.80 -9.46
N VAL A 169 -31.12 -20.30 -10.40
CA VAL A 169 -31.56 -20.04 -11.79
C VAL A 169 -31.95 -21.31 -12.52
N VAL A 170 -31.16 -22.39 -12.40
CA VAL A 170 -31.51 -23.70 -12.95
C VAL A 170 -32.83 -24.21 -12.36
N THR A 171 -33.05 -23.99 -11.06
CA THR A 171 -34.30 -24.36 -10.38
C THR A 171 -35.49 -23.52 -10.87
N ILE A 172 -35.32 -22.21 -11.04
CA ILE A 172 -36.35 -21.32 -11.63
C ILE A 172 -36.64 -21.76 -13.08
N ALA A 173 -35.62 -22.15 -13.86
CA ALA A 173 -35.78 -22.64 -15.24
C ALA A 173 -36.51 -23.97 -15.29
N ALA A 174 -36.17 -24.89 -14.39
CA ALA A 174 -36.87 -26.15 -14.24
C ALA A 174 -38.34 -25.94 -13.84
N LEU A 175 -38.60 -25.06 -12.87
CA LEU A 175 -39.96 -24.70 -12.46
C LEU A 175 -40.74 -24.04 -13.61
N HIS A 176 -40.11 -23.14 -14.37
CA HIS A 176 -40.69 -22.53 -15.55
C HIS A 176 -41.07 -23.57 -16.61
N ARG A 177 -40.21 -24.58 -16.84
CA ARG A 177 -40.53 -25.70 -17.75
C ARG A 177 -41.70 -26.55 -17.25
N VAL A 178 -41.77 -26.81 -15.94
CA VAL A 178 -42.95 -27.46 -15.33
C VAL A 178 -44.19 -26.60 -15.58
N MET A 179 -44.16 -25.31 -15.25
CA MET A 179 -45.26 -24.37 -15.49
C MET A 179 -45.73 -24.39 -16.96
N MET A 180 -44.81 -24.31 -17.91
CA MET A 180 -45.12 -24.40 -19.35
C MET A 180 -45.75 -25.73 -19.75
N ARG A 181 -45.21 -26.86 -19.25
CA ARG A 181 -45.70 -28.19 -19.59
C ARG A 181 -47.10 -28.46 -19.06
N TYR A 182 -47.46 -27.87 -17.92
CA TYR A 182 -48.79 -28.00 -17.31
C TYR A 182 -49.72 -26.82 -17.66
N GLN A 183 -49.26 -25.88 -18.50
CA GLN A 183 -49.98 -24.65 -18.86
C GLN A 183 -50.44 -23.83 -17.65
N THR A 184 -49.63 -23.80 -16.59
CA THR A 184 -49.93 -23.07 -15.35
C THR A 184 -49.04 -21.83 -15.22
N GLY A 185 -49.64 -20.72 -14.81
CA GLY A 185 -48.95 -19.45 -14.53
C GLY A 185 -48.59 -18.61 -15.75
N ASN A 186 -48.10 -17.39 -15.49
CA ASN A 186 -47.67 -16.43 -16.51
C ASN A 186 -46.15 -16.22 -16.37
N SER A 187 -45.41 -16.51 -17.44
CA SER A 187 -43.94 -16.41 -17.47
C SER A 187 -43.42 -15.41 -18.49
N ASN A 188 -44.31 -14.58 -19.04
CA ASN A 188 -43.95 -13.57 -20.01
C ASN A 188 -42.95 -12.59 -19.38
N GLY A 189 -41.72 -12.56 -19.92
CA GLY A 189 -40.70 -11.58 -19.53
C GLY A 189 -39.37 -12.16 -19.04
N TRP A 190 -39.26 -13.47 -18.82
CA TRP A 190 -37.98 -14.09 -18.48
C TRP A 190 -37.43 -14.92 -19.65
N ASP A 191 -36.23 -14.54 -20.12
CA ASP A 191 -35.54 -15.19 -21.23
C ASP A 191 -34.56 -16.29 -20.79
N GLY A 192 -34.50 -16.57 -19.48
CA GLY A 192 -33.62 -17.58 -18.89
C GLY A 192 -32.16 -17.12 -18.70
N SER A 193 -31.82 -15.87 -19.03
CA SER A 193 -30.43 -15.39 -18.96
C SER A 193 -30.05 -14.92 -17.55
N LEU A 194 -28.87 -15.35 -17.10
CA LEU A 194 -28.20 -14.83 -15.91
C LEU A 194 -26.73 -14.58 -16.27
N GLN A 195 -26.31 -13.33 -16.25
CA GLN A 195 -24.91 -12.97 -16.51
C GLN A 195 -24.19 -12.72 -15.19
N LEU A 196 -23.43 -13.71 -14.72
CA LEU A 196 -22.48 -13.54 -13.62
C LEU A 196 -21.06 -13.65 -14.19
N PRO A 197 -20.23 -12.58 -14.13
CA PRO A 197 -18.87 -12.61 -14.66
C PRO A 197 -17.98 -13.51 -13.79
N SER A 198 -17.34 -14.56 -14.30
CA SER A 198 -16.34 -15.27 -13.50
C SER A 198 -15.08 -14.40 -13.33
N ILE A 199 -14.49 -14.44 -12.14
CA ILE A 199 -13.35 -13.60 -11.74
C ILE A 199 -12.13 -14.52 -11.53
N VAL A 200 -11.09 -14.40 -12.36
CA VAL A 200 -9.85 -15.18 -12.24
C VAL A 200 -8.64 -14.24 -12.18
N PRO A 201 -7.72 -14.39 -11.21
CA PRO A 201 -6.57 -13.49 -11.09
C PRO A 201 -5.60 -13.69 -12.26
N GLY A 202 -5.21 -12.58 -12.91
CA GLY A 202 -4.13 -12.56 -13.91
C GLY A 202 -4.54 -12.79 -15.37
N GLN A 203 -5.83 -12.97 -15.67
CA GLN A 203 -6.32 -12.97 -17.05
C GLN A 203 -7.19 -11.74 -17.32
N GLY A 204 -6.71 -10.83 -18.18
CA GLY A 204 -7.43 -9.63 -18.61
C GLY A 204 -8.54 -9.87 -19.64
N ASN A 205 -8.94 -11.12 -19.87
CA ASN A 205 -9.97 -11.47 -20.83
C ASN A 205 -11.34 -11.47 -20.16
N THR A 206 -12.35 -10.98 -20.87
CA THR A 206 -13.77 -11.12 -20.51
C THR A 206 -14.11 -12.61 -20.49
N ILE A 207 -14.32 -13.17 -19.31
CA ILE A 207 -14.61 -14.60 -19.16
C ILE A 207 -16.13 -14.81 -19.37
N PRO A 208 -16.55 -15.81 -20.18
CA PRO A 208 -17.96 -16.10 -20.41
C PRO A 208 -18.71 -16.41 -19.10
N PRO A 209 -20.01 -16.10 -19.02
CA PRO A 209 -20.80 -16.27 -17.79
C PRO A 209 -20.83 -17.73 -17.33
N LEU A 210 -20.92 -17.94 -16.02
CA LEU A 210 -21.04 -19.28 -15.41
C LEU A 210 -22.16 -20.13 -16.02
N PHE A 211 -23.28 -19.50 -16.38
CA PHE A 211 -24.38 -20.12 -17.11
C PHE A 211 -24.91 -19.16 -18.17
N ALA A 212 -24.96 -19.60 -19.42
CA ALA A 212 -25.64 -18.89 -20.49
C ALA A 212 -26.92 -19.63 -20.87
N ALA A 213 -28.05 -18.93 -20.97
CA ALA A 213 -29.36 -19.49 -21.33
C ALA A 213 -29.35 -20.26 -22.66
N GLY A 214 -28.54 -19.80 -23.62
CA GLY A 214 -28.35 -20.44 -24.92
C GLY A 214 -27.34 -21.60 -24.93
N SER A 215 -26.71 -21.93 -23.80
CA SER A 215 -25.74 -23.03 -23.74
C SER A 215 -26.43 -24.39 -23.61
N SER A 216 -25.90 -25.40 -24.29
CA SER A 216 -26.36 -26.78 -24.19
C SER A 216 -26.25 -27.34 -22.75
N ASN A 217 -25.22 -26.92 -22.01
CA ASN A 217 -25.00 -27.32 -20.62
C ASN A 217 -26.11 -26.83 -19.69
N PHE A 218 -26.57 -25.59 -19.87
CA PHE A 218 -27.69 -25.04 -19.10
C PHE A 218 -28.99 -25.83 -19.36
N SER A 219 -29.28 -26.11 -20.64
CA SER A 219 -30.50 -26.83 -21.00
C SER A 219 -30.56 -28.24 -20.41
N ARG A 220 -29.42 -28.95 -20.37
CA ARG A 220 -29.31 -30.28 -19.74
C ARG A 220 -29.53 -30.22 -18.24
N ALA A 221 -28.81 -29.34 -17.53
CA ALA A 221 -28.95 -29.20 -16.07
C ALA A 221 -30.38 -28.84 -15.65
N ALA A 222 -31.05 -27.96 -16.42
CA ALA A 222 -32.46 -27.62 -16.19
C ALA A 222 -33.41 -28.80 -16.41
N SER A 223 -33.12 -29.71 -17.35
CA SER A 223 -33.93 -30.91 -17.57
C SER A 223 -33.80 -31.92 -16.44
N GLU A 224 -32.57 -32.16 -15.96
CA GLU A 224 -32.32 -33.05 -14.82
C GLU A 224 -33.05 -32.55 -13.56
N ARG A 225 -32.94 -31.24 -13.29
CA ARG A 225 -33.62 -30.61 -12.15
C ARG A 225 -35.15 -30.59 -12.29
N MET A 226 -35.67 -30.51 -13.51
CA MET A 226 -37.10 -30.60 -13.79
C MET A 226 -37.68 -31.97 -13.40
N GLU A 227 -36.99 -33.07 -13.74
CA GLU A 227 -37.45 -34.42 -13.36
C GLU A 227 -37.46 -34.61 -11.83
N GLU A 228 -36.45 -34.10 -11.12
CA GLU A 228 -36.43 -34.12 -9.65
C GLU A 228 -37.64 -33.39 -9.04
N ILE A 229 -37.99 -32.21 -9.58
CA ILE A 229 -39.16 -31.43 -9.11
C ILE A 229 -40.45 -32.21 -9.40
N ILE A 230 -40.57 -32.84 -10.57
CA ILE A 230 -41.75 -33.65 -10.93
C ILE A 230 -41.94 -34.80 -9.93
N GLU A 231 -40.87 -35.51 -9.57
CA GLU A 231 -40.94 -36.60 -8.59
C GLU A 231 -41.32 -36.09 -7.19
N GLN A 232 -40.80 -34.93 -6.75
CA GLN A 232 -41.20 -34.29 -5.50
C GLN A 232 -42.69 -33.90 -5.50
N MET A 233 -43.21 -33.40 -6.63
CA MET A 233 -44.62 -33.08 -6.79
C MET A 233 -45.50 -34.34 -6.71
N ARG A 234 -45.11 -35.45 -7.35
CA ARG A 234 -45.84 -36.73 -7.24
C ARG A 234 -45.87 -37.23 -5.80
N ALA A 235 -44.74 -37.16 -5.09
CA ALA A 235 -44.66 -37.55 -3.69
C ALA A 235 -45.56 -36.70 -2.78
N ALA A 236 -45.78 -35.42 -3.12
CA ALA A 236 -46.71 -34.53 -2.44
C ALA A 236 -48.19 -34.73 -2.83
N GLY A 237 -48.51 -35.73 -3.65
CA GLY A 237 -49.87 -36.10 -4.03
C GLY A 237 -50.40 -35.41 -5.30
N PHE A 238 -49.56 -34.69 -6.04
CA PHE A 238 -49.96 -34.09 -7.32
C PHE A 238 -49.95 -35.15 -8.44
N ILE A 239 -51.09 -35.36 -9.09
CA ILE A 239 -51.24 -36.29 -10.22
C ILE A 239 -51.23 -35.49 -11.52
N TRP A 240 -50.29 -35.80 -12.43
CA TRP A 240 -50.07 -35.02 -13.66
C TRP A 240 -50.96 -35.44 -14.82
N LYS A 241 -51.28 -36.72 -14.92
CA LYS A 241 -52.18 -37.22 -15.96
C LYS A 241 -53.46 -37.70 -15.32
N PHE A 242 -54.53 -36.98 -15.60
CA PHE A 242 -55.86 -37.60 -15.64
C PHE A 242 -55.94 -38.22 -17.03
N ASP A 243 -55.51 -39.49 -17.12
CA ASP A 243 -55.92 -40.32 -18.27
C ASP A 243 -57.41 -40.65 -18.12
#